data_AF-A0A519VME0-F1
#
_entry.id   AF-A0A519VME0-F1
#
_cell.length_a   1.000
_cell.length_b   1.000
_cell.length_c   1.000
_cell.angle_alpha   90.00
_cell.angle_beta   90.00
_cell.angle_gamma   90.00
#
_symmetry.space_group_name_H-M   'P 1'
#
loop_
_entity.id
_entity.type
_entity.pdbx_description
1 polymer ?
#
loop_
_entity_poly.entity_id
_entity_poly.type
_entity_poly.pdbx_seq_one_letter_code
_entity_poly.pdbx_strand_id
1 'polypeptide(L)'
;MTVYEIGSGQLSLTTIEQIIEENSTIKLSIQAIERIEKCRKYLDDKLSNNEEPIYGINTGFGYLQNVKIEAENLTQLQHNLLLSHACGTGQEVPNEIVKLMLLLKIQSLSYGHSAIALPTVQRLVDFYNHDILPVIYTQGSLGASGDLAPLAHLALPLIGEGEVCYQCNKITTKQLYQNLGWQSLTLQSKEGLALINGTQFMSAYGAFCLLKADRFSAWADAIASISIDAFDCRIDPFLTLSHIIRPHQGQIETAANINSWLEGS
;
A
#
# COMPACT_ATOMS: atom_id res chain seq x y z
N MET A 1 -17.44 -1.44 13.87
CA MET A 1 -16.35 -1.37 12.87
C MET A 1 -16.99 -1.15 11.52
N THR A 2 -16.63 -0.05 10.86
CA THR A 2 -17.04 0.21 9.48
C THR A 2 -16.29 -0.74 8.55
N VAL A 3 -16.93 -1.17 7.44
CA VAL A 3 -16.31 -2.05 6.44
C VAL A 3 -16.21 -1.28 5.13
N TYR A 4 -15.00 -1.11 4.61
CA TYR A 4 -14.77 -0.46 3.32
C TYR A 4 -14.68 -1.49 2.17
N GLU A 5 -15.37 -1.21 1.06
CA GLU A 5 -15.37 -2.08 -0.12
C GLU A 5 -14.29 -1.67 -1.13
N ILE A 6 -13.20 -2.45 -1.19
CA ILE A 6 -12.08 -2.26 -2.11
C ILE A 6 -12.50 -2.65 -3.54
N GLY A 7 -12.14 -1.82 -4.51
CA GLY A 7 -12.36 -2.06 -5.93
C GLY A 7 -13.74 -1.63 -6.45
N SER A 8 -14.50 -0.89 -5.64
CA SER A 8 -15.72 -0.15 -6.02
C SER A 8 -15.40 1.20 -6.71
N GLY A 9 -14.20 1.74 -6.50
CA GLY A 9 -13.75 3.01 -7.08
C GLY A 9 -12.26 3.27 -6.88
N GLN A 10 -11.83 4.49 -7.22
CA GLN A 10 -10.47 4.96 -6.92
C GLN A 10 -10.34 5.32 -5.43
N LEU A 11 -9.16 5.07 -4.87
CA LEU A 11 -8.87 5.37 -3.48
C LEU A 11 -8.28 6.79 -3.37
N SER A 12 -9.01 7.71 -2.73
CA SER A 12 -8.55 9.08 -2.48
C SER A 12 -7.80 9.20 -1.14
N LEU A 13 -7.01 10.27 -0.96
CA LEU A 13 -6.36 10.54 0.35
C LEU A 13 -7.39 10.70 1.47
N THR A 14 -8.50 11.41 1.23
CA THR A 14 -9.59 11.55 2.20
C THR A 14 -10.20 10.21 2.58
N THR A 15 -10.38 9.31 1.62
CA THR A 15 -10.88 7.95 1.90
C THR A 15 -9.87 7.13 2.71
N ILE A 16 -8.57 7.25 2.41
CA ILE A 16 -7.52 6.60 3.19
C ILE A 16 -7.53 7.11 4.64
N GLU A 17 -7.63 8.42 4.82
CA GLU A 17 -7.73 9.03 6.15
C GLU A 17 -8.92 8.50 6.93
N GLN A 18 -10.11 8.49 6.30
CA GLN A 18 -11.32 7.95 6.92
C GLN A 18 -11.16 6.48 7.34
N ILE A 19 -10.59 5.64 6.46
CA ILE A 19 -10.33 4.22 6.76
C ILE A 19 -9.42 4.08 7.99
N ILE A 20 -8.37 4.91 8.10
CA ILE A 20 -7.43 4.89 9.22
C ILE A 20 -8.10 5.38 10.50
N GLU A 21 -8.79 6.52 10.47
CA GLU A 21 -9.40 7.15 11.65
C GLU A 21 -10.53 6.30 12.23
N GLU A 22 -11.33 5.67 11.37
CA GLU A 22 -12.40 4.78 11.81
C GLU A 22 -11.90 3.37 12.18
N ASN A 23 -10.62 3.08 11.96
CA ASN A 23 -10.03 1.73 12.03
C ASN A 23 -10.91 0.70 11.29
N SER A 24 -11.28 1.04 10.05
CA SER A 24 -12.18 0.24 9.23
C SER A 24 -11.54 -1.07 8.82
N THR A 25 -12.33 -2.15 8.79
CA THR A 25 -11.93 -3.37 8.08
C THR A 25 -12.22 -3.22 6.59
N ILE A 26 -11.62 -4.05 5.76
CA ILE A 26 -11.82 -4.04 4.30
C ILE A 26 -12.36 -5.37 3.81
N LYS A 27 -13.11 -5.32 2.71
CA LYS A 27 -13.47 -6.49 1.91
C LYS A 27 -13.40 -6.15 0.42
N LEU A 28 -13.18 -7.15 -0.42
CA LEU A 28 -13.25 -6.98 -1.87
C LEU A 28 -14.72 -6.78 -2.29
N SER A 29 -14.96 -5.85 -3.23
CA SER A 29 -16.26 -5.76 -3.89
C SER A 29 -16.49 -6.95 -4.82
N ILE A 30 -17.75 -7.24 -5.14
CA ILE A 30 -18.11 -8.29 -6.09
C ILE A 30 -17.43 -8.06 -7.44
N GLN A 31 -17.41 -6.81 -7.91
CA GLN A 31 -16.78 -6.46 -9.19
C GLN A 31 -15.26 -6.64 -9.15
N ALA A 32 -14.61 -6.42 -8.00
CA ALA A 32 -13.19 -6.68 -7.85
C ALA A 32 -12.86 -8.17 -7.96
N ILE A 33 -13.66 -9.01 -7.28
CA ILE A 33 -13.55 -10.47 -7.34
C ILE A 33 -13.68 -10.96 -8.78
N GLU A 34 -14.73 -10.54 -9.48
CA GLU A 34 -14.98 -10.91 -10.89
C GLU A 34 -13.81 -10.50 -11.81
N ARG A 35 -13.24 -9.31 -11.63
CA ARG A 35 -12.08 -8.85 -12.42
C ARG A 35 -10.83 -9.69 -12.14
N ILE A 36 -10.55 -10.01 -10.88
CA ILE A 36 -9.40 -10.83 -10.47
C ILE A 36 -9.52 -12.23 -11.11
N GLU A 37 -10.66 -12.89 -10.93
CA GLU A 37 -10.91 -14.23 -11.45
C GLU A 37 -10.86 -14.28 -12.97
N LYS A 38 -11.48 -13.30 -13.65
CA LYS A 38 -11.43 -13.18 -15.11
C LYS A 38 -10.00 -13.05 -15.63
N CYS A 39 -9.17 -12.24 -14.97
CA CYS A 39 -7.78 -12.04 -15.38
C CYS A 39 -6.92 -13.30 -15.15
N ARG A 40 -7.12 -14.00 -14.02
CA ARG A 40 -6.46 -15.28 -13.73
C ARG A 40 -6.83 -16.34 -14.76
N LYS A 41 -8.13 -16.51 -15.03
CA LYS A 41 -8.64 -17.46 -16.02
C LYS A 41 -8.07 -17.19 -17.42
N TYR A 42 -8.03 -15.92 -17.85
CA TYR A 42 -7.40 -15.57 -19.13
C TYR A 42 -5.95 -16.04 -19.22
N LEU A 43 -5.18 -15.93 -18.13
CA LEU A 43 -3.80 -16.38 -18.11
C LEU A 43 -3.70 -17.92 -18.15
N ASP A 44 -4.55 -18.62 -17.40
CA ASP A 44 -4.61 -20.08 -17.39
C ASP A 44 -4.99 -20.64 -18.78
N ASP A 45 -6.00 -20.05 -19.41
CA ASP A 45 -6.43 -20.40 -20.77
C ASP A 45 -5.32 -20.11 -21.80
N LYS A 46 -4.54 -19.04 -21.62
CA LYS A 46 -3.42 -18.73 -22.51
C LYS A 46 -2.26 -19.71 -22.35
N LEU A 47 -1.94 -20.10 -21.12
CA LEU A 47 -0.85 -21.05 -20.83
C LEU A 47 -1.17 -22.48 -21.26
N SER A 48 -2.45 -22.88 -21.20
CA SER A 48 -2.89 -24.19 -21.67
C SER A 48 -2.89 -24.33 -23.20
N ASN A 49 -3.06 -23.22 -23.93
CA ASN A 49 -3.18 -23.23 -25.39
C ASN A 49 -1.92 -22.73 -26.14
N ASN A 50 -0.89 -22.26 -25.44
CA ASN A 50 0.29 -21.65 -26.06
C ASN A 50 1.57 -21.92 -25.27
N GLU A 51 2.61 -22.42 -25.95
CA GLU A 51 3.93 -22.71 -25.37
C GLU A 51 4.93 -21.55 -25.51
N GLU A 52 4.51 -20.43 -26.08
CA GLU A 52 5.35 -19.26 -26.26
C GLU A 52 5.84 -18.68 -24.92
N PRO A 53 7.09 -18.20 -24.87
CA PRO A 53 7.64 -17.56 -23.68
C PRO A 53 6.93 -16.23 -23.38
N ILE A 54 6.40 -16.11 -22.16
CA ILE A 54 5.78 -14.91 -21.60
C ILE A 54 6.58 -14.51 -20.36
N TYR A 55 7.07 -13.27 -20.36
CA TYR A 55 7.92 -12.70 -19.30
C TYR A 55 7.33 -12.90 -17.89
N GLY A 56 8.11 -13.51 -17.00
CA GLY A 56 7.74 -13.71 -15.59
C GLY A 56 6.59 -14.68 -15.36
N ILE A 57 6.18 -15.42 -16.39
CA ILE A 57 5.14 -16.45 -16.32
C ILE A 57 5.73 -17.85 -16.55
N ASN A 58 6.38 -18.07 -17.70
CA ASN A 58 7.11 -19.31 -18.03
C ASN A 58 8.57 -19.02 -18.45
N THR A 59 9.08 -17.87 -18.02
CA THR A 59 10.46 -17.43 -18.19
C THR A 59 11.03 -16.92 -16.88
N GLY A 60 12.36 -16.74 -16.80
CA GLY A 60 13.02 -16.08 -15.67
C GLY A 60 12.71 -14.58 -15.58
N PHE A 61 13.35 -13.91 -14.62
CA PHE A 61 13.18 -12.47 -14.37
C PHE A 61 14.49 -11.70 -14.60
N GLY A 62 14.39 -10.40 -14.91
CA GLY A 62 15.56 -9.54 -15.11
C GLY A 62 16.50 -10.08 -16.19
N TYR A 63 17.77 -10.35 -15.84
CA TYR A 63 18.75 -10.89 -16.77
C TYR A 63 18.33 -12.24 -17.40
N LEU A 64 17.52 -13.04 -16.68
CA LEU A 64 17.06 -14.36 -17.12
C LEU A 64 15.72 -14.31 -17.89
N GLN A 65 15.27 -13.13 -18.33
CA GLN A 65 13.98 -12.94 -19.02
C GLN A 65 13.78 -13.81 -20.28
N ASN A 66 14.87 -14.28 -20.91
CA ASN A 66 14.82 -15.10 -22.12
C ASN A 66 14.98 -16.60 -21.85
N VAL A 67 15.11 -17.02 -20.59
CA VAL A 67 15.28 -18.43 -20.22
C VAL A 67 13.92 -19.03 -19.93
N LYS A 68 13.48 -20.01 -20.75
CA LYS A 68 12.23 -20.74 -20.55
C LYS A 68 12.33 -21.64 -19.31
N ILE A 69 11.26 -21.72 -18.55
CA ILE A 69 11.15 -22.51 -17.32
C ILE A 69 10.06 -23.56 -17.52
N GLU A 70 10.38 -24.81 -17.18
CA GLU A 70 9.43 -25.91 -17.22
C GLU A 70 8.26 -25.70 -16.25
N ALA A 71 7.07 -26.14 -16.64
CA ALA A 71 5.83 -25.91 -15.90
C ALA A 71 5.91 -26.37 -14.42
N GLU A 72 6.58 -27.49 -14.18
CA GLU A 72 6.79 -28.09 -12.85
C GLU A 72 7.62 -27.19 -11.91
N ASN A 73 8.48 -26.35 -12.47
CA ASN A 73 9.35 -25.46 -11.71
C ASN A 73 8.75 -24.07 -11.46
N LEU A 74 7.59 -23.74 -12.04
CA LEU A 74 7.01 -22.39 -11.96
C LEU A 74 6.63 -21.99 -10.54
N THR A 75 6.05 -22.92 -9.77
CA THR A 75 5.71 -22.68 -8.36
C THR A 75 6.97 -22.38 -7.54
N GLN A 76 8.01 -23.21 -7.69
CA GLN A 76 9.29 -23.02 -6.99
C GLN A 76 9.96 -21.71 -7.42
N LEU A 77 9.86 -21.34 -8.69
CA LEU A 77 10.37 -20.08 -9.21
C LEU A 77 9.71 -18.88 -8.51
N GLN A 78 8.39 -18.87 -8.34
CA GLN A 78 7.71 -17.77 -7.63
C GLN A 78 8.13 -17.70 -6.15
N HIS A 79 8.28 -18.85 -5.50
CA HIS A 79 8.77 -18.93 -4.12
C HIS A 79 10.18 -18.35 -3.99
N ASN A 80 11.10 -18.78 -4.86
CA ASN A 80 12.48 -18.31 -4.89
C ASN A 80 12.59 -16.83 -5.27
N LEU A 81 11.68 -16.33 -6.11
CA LEU A 81 11.62 -14.91 -6.44
C LEU A 81 11.41 -14.07 -5.17
N LEU A 82 10.43 -14.43 -4.34
CA LEU A 82 10.18 -13.71 -3.09
C LEU A 82 11.39 -13.76 -2.16
N LEU A 83 11.97 -14.95 -1.94
CA LEU A 83 13.14 -15.11 -1.06
C LEU A 83 14.36 -14.31 -1.54
N SER A 84 14.68 -14.38 -2.84
CA SER A 84 15.84 -13.70 -3.40
C SER A 84 15.70 -12.18 -3.42
N HIS A 85 14.47 -11.66 -3.53
CA HIS A 85 14.20 -10.23 -3.59
C HIS A 85 13.95 -9.61 -2.22
N ALA A 86 13.71 -10.41 -1.17
CA ALA A 86 13.59 -9.96 0.22
C ALA A 86 14.96 -9.57 0.83
N CYS A 87 15.69 -8.70 0.13
CA CYS A 87 17.02 -8.21 0.48
C CYS A 87 17.01 -6.80 1.09
N GLY A 88 15.85 -6.32 1.54
CA GLY A 88 15.73 -5.04 2.25
C GLY A 88 16.50 -5.05 3.58
N THR A 89 17.07 -3.91 3.96
CA THR A 89 17.90 -3.73 5.17
C THR A 89 17.62 -2.39 5.87
N GLY A 90 18.30 -2.14 6.98
CA GLY A 90 18.16 -0.91 7.76
C GLY A 90 17.13 -1.04 8.88
N GLN A 91 16.49 0.06 9.25
CA GLN A 91 15.46 0.07 10.28
C GLN A 91 14.17 -0.57 9.78
N GLU A 92 13.38 -1.13 10.71
CA GLU A 92 12.03 -1.60 10.43
C GLU A 92 11.12 -0.42 10.05
N VAL A 93 10.27 -0.64 9.05
CA VAL A 93 9.25 0.31 8.60
C VAL A 93 8.17 0.42 9.68
N PRO A 94 7.70 1.63 10.02
CA PRO A 94 6.62 1.79 10.99
C PRO A 94 5.35 1.03 10.58
N ASN A 95 4.69 0.42 11.58
CA ASN A 95 3.50 -0.40 11.38
C ASN A 95 2.38 0.33 10.63
N GLU A 96 2.19 1.64 10.85
CA GLU A 96 1.17 2.41 10.13
C GLU A 96 1.45 2.45 8.61
N ILE A 97 2.72 2.53 8.22
CA ILE A 97 3.15 2.51 6.82
C ILE A 97 2.96 1.10 6.24
N VAL A 98 3.30 0.04 6.98
CA VAL A 98 3.06 -1.35 6.53
C VAL A 98 1.57 -1.62 6.30
N LYS A 99 0.70 -1.14 7.20
CA LYS A 99 -0.76 -1.25 7.05
C LYS A 99 -1.27 -0.52 5.80
N LEU A 100 -0.72 0.67 5.51
CA LEU A 100 -0.97 1.39 4.26
C LEU A 100 -0.46 0.62 3.02
N MET A 101 0.72 0.01 3.10
CA MET A 101 1.26 -0.80 2.00
C MET A 101 0.33 -1.97 1.66
N LEU A 102 -0.21 -2.67 2.67
CA LEU A 102 -1.21 -3.73 2.49
C LEU A 102 -2.46 -3.19 1.77
N LEU A 103 -3.05 -2.10 2.29
CA LEU A 103 -4.22 -1.46 1.69
C LEU A 103 -4.01 -1.12 0.21
N LEU A 104 -2.90 -0.44 -0.11
CA LEU A 104 -2.58 -0.03 -1.47
C LEU A 104 -2.26 -1.21 -2.38
N LYS A 105 -1.65 -2.28 -1.87
CA LYS A 105 -1.39 -3.51 -2.64
C LYS A 105 -2.70 -4.19 -2.99
N ILE A 106 -3.59 -4.35 -2.01
CA ILE A 106 -4.93 -4.94 -2.21
C ILE A 106 -5.73 -4.12 -3.23
N GLN A 107 -5.75 -2.79 -3.09
CA GLN A 107 -6.39 -1.90 -4.06
C GLN A 107 -5.81 -2.08 -5.47
N SER A 108 -4.48 -2.11 -5.62
CA SER A 108 -3.83 -2.31 -6.93
C SER A 108 -4.19 -3.65 -7.57
N LEU A 109 -4.26 -4.72 -6.78
CA LEU A 109 -4.63 -6.06 -7.26
C LEU A 109 -6.12 -6.14 -7.63
N SER A 110 -6.97 -5.38 -6.94
CA SER A 110 -8.44 -5.32 -7.16
C SER A 110 -8.84 -4.79 -8.54
N TYR A 111 -7.94 -4.11 -9.25
CA TYR A 111 -8.18 -3.68 -10.63
C TYR A 111 -8.20 -4.86 -11.62
N GLY A 112 -7.66 -6.03 -11.25
CA GLY A 112 -7.75 -7.25 -12.05
C GLY A 112 -6.91 -7.24 -13.32
N HIS A 113 -5.70 -6.68 -13.26
CA HIS A 113 -4.73 -6.69 -14.36
C HIS A 113 -3.45 -7.51 -14.04
N SER A 114 -3.38 -8.08 -12.84
CA SER A 114 -2.19 -8.77 -12.36
C SER A 114 -2.20 -10.28 -12.58
N ALA A 115 -3.34 -10.88 -12.93
CA ALA A 115 -3.54 -12.33 -13.02
C ALA A 115 -3.09 -13.09 -11.75
N ILE A 116 -3.32 -12.47 -10.59
CA ILE A 116 -3.09 -13.08 -9.27
C ILE A 116 -4.28 -13.98 -8.91
N ALA A 117 -4.09 -14.99 -8.06
CA ALA A 117 -5.18 -15.82 -7.60
C ALA A 117 -5.99 -15.09 -6.52
N LEU A 118 -7.32 -15.26 -6.54
CA LEU A 118 -8.22 -14.66 -5.55
C LEU A 118 -7.85 -15.03 -4.08
N PRO A 119 -7.51 -16.29 -3.75
CA PRO A 119 -7.10 -16.65 -2.38
C PRO A 119 -5.91 -15.85 -1.86
N THR A 120 -4.98 -15.46 -2.73
CA THR A 120 -3.81 -14.65 -2.38
C THR A 120 -4.22 -13.23 -2.00
N VAL A 121 -5.13 -12.62 -2.77
CA VAL A 121 -5.66 -11.28 -2.44
C VAL A 121 -6.49 -11.33 -1.17
N GLN A 122 -7.26 -12.40 -0.97
CA GLN A 122 -8.05 -12.60 0.25
C GLN A 122 -7.15 -12.74 1.49
N ARG A 123 -6.02 -13.45 1.40
CA ARG A 123 -5.08 -13.52 2.52
C ARG A 123 -4.47 -12.16 2.88
N LEU A 124 -4.20 -11.30 1.88
CA LEU A 124 -3.76 -9.92 2.15
C LEU A 124 -4.85 -9.10 2.86
N VAL A 125 -6.12 -9.28 2.46
CA VAL A 125 -7.27 -8.70 3.17
C VAL A 125 -7.33 -9.19 4.61
N ASP A 126 -7.12 -10.49 4.83
CA ASP A 126 -7.09 -11.07 6.18
C ASP A 126 -5.92 -10.51 7.00
N PHE A 127 -4.75 -10.29 6.40
CA PHE A 127 -3.63 -9.64 7.07
C PHE A 127 -3.97 -8.22 7.52
N TYR A 128 -4.56 -7.42 6.63
CA TYR A 128 -4.99 -6.06 6.95
C TYR A 128 -6.02 -6.05 8.09
N ASN A 129 -7.04 -6.91 8.01
CA ASN A 129 -8.14 -6.94 8.96
C ASN A 129 -7.77 -7.45 10.36
N HIS A 130 -6.75 -8.31 10.45
CA HIS A 130 -6.27 -8.86 11.72
C HIS A 130 -5.02 -8.15 12.27
N ASP A 131 -4.61 -7.03 11.66
CA ASP A 131 -3.37 -6.33 12.01
C ASP A 131 -2.14 -7.26 12.02
N ILE A 132 -2.07 -8.17 11.05
CA ILE A 132 -0.89 -9.00 10.78
C ILE A 132 -0.01 -8.20 9.84
N LEU A 133 1.02 -7.57 10.39
CA LEU A 133 1.85 -6.61 9.66
C LEU A 133 3.21 -7.25 9.35
N PRO A 134 3.54 -7.54 8.08
CA PRO A 134 4.86 -8.05 7.73
C PRO A 134 6.00 -7.14 8.21
N VAL A 135 7.10 -7.73 8.66
CA VAL A 135 8.32 -6.98 8.99
C VAL A 135 9.01 -6.57 7.70
N ILE A 136 9.12 -5.26 7.48
CA ILE A 136 9.67 -4.67 6.26
C ILE A 136 10.78 -3.70 6.68
N TYR A 137 11.80 -3.55 5.84
CA TYR A 137 12.93 -2.67 6.11
C TYR A 137 12.96 -1.43 5.22
N THR A 138 13.53 -0.35 5.74
CA THR A 138 13.49 1.01 5.15
C THR A 138 14.39 1.19 3.93
N GLN A 139 15.40 0.33 3.72
CA GLN A 139 16.34 0.43 2.60
C GLN A 139 16.25 -0.78 1.66
N GLY A 140 16.49 -0.56 0.38
CA GLY A 140 16.58 -1.63 -0.65
C GLY A 140 15.73 -1.38 -1.89
N SER A 141 14.69 -0.55 -1.82
CA SER A 141 13.97 -0.11 -3.03
C SER A 141 14.80 0.92 -3.81
N LEU A 142 14.77 0.80 -5.13
CA LEU A 142 15.34 1.79 -6.08
C LEU A 142 14.29 2.78 -6.59
N GLY A 143 13.01 2.51 -6.35
CA GLY A 143 11.90 3.35 -6.79
C GLY A 143 11.69 3.51 -8.31
N ALA A 144 12.46 2.81 -9.15
CA ALA A 144 12.42 2.99 -10.60
C ALA A 144 11.44 2.04 -11.32
N SER A 145 11.43 0.75 -10.97
CA SER A 145 10.61 -0.29 -11.63
C SER A 145 9.73 -1.08 -10.66
N GLY A 146 9.51 -0.52 -9.47
CA GLY A 146 8.78 -1.15 -8.37
C GLY A 146 9.60 -1.28 -7.09
N ASP A 147 8.91 -1.30 -5.97
CA ASP A 147 9.45 -1.45 -4.61
C ASP A 147 9.72 -2.92 -4.29
N LEU A 148 10.53 -3.57 -5.14
CA LEU A 148 10.70 -5.03 -5.14
C LEU A 148 11.09 -5.59 -3.77
N ALA A 149 12.11 -5.01 -3.13
CA ALA A 149 12.60 -5.54 -1.86
C ALA A 149 11.63 -5.34 -0.69
N PRO A 150 11.05 -4.16 -0.47
CA PRO A 150 10.00 -4.00 0.53
C PRO A 150 8.76 -4.86 0.28
N LEU A 151 8.34 -5.01 -0.98
CA LEU A 151 7.15 -5.79 -1.32
C LEU A 151 7.41 -7.31 -1.28
N ALA A 152 8.66 -7.74 -1.47
CA ALA A 152 9.06 -9.12 -1.20
C ALA A 152 8.92 -9.45 0.29
N HIS A 153 9.44 -8.58 1.17
CA HIS A 153 9.23 -8.71 2.62
C HIS A 153 7.75 -8.69 3.01
N LEU A 154 6.93 -7.84 2.37
CA LEU A 154 5.47 -7.85 2.54
C LEU A 154 4.81 -9.18 2.15
N ALA A 155 5.35 -9.86 1.14
CA ALA A 155 4.78 -11.07 0.57
C ALA A 155 5.28 -12.37 1.22
N LEU A 156 6.48 -12.39 1.84
CA LEU A 156 7.04 -13.59 2.47
C LEU A 156 6.07 -14.31 3.43
N PRO A 157 5.31 -13.60 4.30
CA PRO A 157 4.40 -14.30 5.19
C PRO A 157 3.30 -15.07 4.47
N LEU A 158 2.91 -14.68 3.24
CA LEU A 158 1.90 -15.41 2.47
C LEU A 158 2.32 -16.87 2.19
N ILE A 159 3.61 -17.11 2.00
CA ILE A 159 4.20 -18.42 1.74
C ILE A 159 4.73 -19.11 3.01
N GLY A 160 4.51 -18.53 4.19
CA GLY A 160 4.95 -19.11 5.47
C GLY A 160 6.33 -18.66 5.93
N GLU A 161 6.96 -17.74 5.20
CA GLU A 161 8.33 -17.28 5.44
C GLU A 161 8.35 -15.90 6.10
N GLY A 162 9.51 -15.49 6.62
CA GLY A 162 9.71 -14.17 7.21
C GLY A 162 9.06 -13.98 8.59
N GLU A 163 8.90 -12.72 8.98
CA GLU A 163 8.40 -12.29 10.28
C GLU A 163 7.23 -11.32 10.11
N VAL A 164 6.39 -11.25 11.15
CA VAL A 164 5.27 -10.32 11.25
C VAL A 164 5.25 -9.68 12.64
N CYS A 165 4.77 -8.44 12.73
CA CYS A 165 4.25 -7.87 13.95
C CYS A 165 2.78 -8.27 14.08
N TYR A 166 2.44 -8.98 15.16
CA TYR A 166 1.07 -9.38 15.48
C TYR A 166 0.83 -9.18 16.98
N GLN A 167 -0.26 -8.50 17.35
CA GLN A 167 -0.56 -8.15 18.75
C GLN A 167 0.62 -7.51 19.49
N CYS A 168 1.27 -6.53 18.85
CA CYS A 168 2.45 -5.80 19.35
C CYS A 168 3.72 -6.65 19.55
N ASN A 169 3.75 -7.89 19.08
CA ASN A 169 4.93 -8.76 19.18
C ASN A 169 5.44 -9.14 17.80
N LYS A 170 6.77 -9.09 17.62
CA LYS A 170 7.41 -9.65 16.43
C LYS A 170 7.54 -11.16 16.59
N ILE A 171 6.93 -11.91 15.66
CA ILE A 171 6.95 -13.37 15.64
C ILE A 171 7.25 -13.87 14.23
N THR A 172 7.73 -15.11 14.14
CA THR A 172 7.89 -15.76 12.83
C THR A 172 6.53 -16.06 12.21
N THR A 173 6.42 -16.01 10.88
CA THR A 173 5.18 -16.39 10.17
C THR A 173 4.74 -17.81 10.52
N LYS A 174 5.69 -18.74 10.69
CA LYS A 174 5.40 -20.11 11.12
C LYS A 174 4.66 -20.17 12.46
N GLN A 175 5.10 -19.41 13.45
CA GLN A 175 4.42 -19.31 14.75
C GLN A 175 3.03 -18.68 14.61
N LEU A 176 2.91 -17.60 13.83
CA LEU A 176 1.62 -16.99 13.54
C LEU A 176 0.63 -18.02 12.98
N TYR A 177 1.03 -18.77 11.95
CA TYR A 177 0.15 -19.74 11.29
C TYR A 177 -0.21 -20.91 12.19
N GLN A 178 0.69 -21.37 13.05
CA GLN A 178 0.36 -22.33 14.10
C GLN A 178 -0.70 -21.80 15.07
N ASN A 179 -0.54 -20.55 15.52
CA ASN A 179 -1.47 -19.91 16.45
C ASN A 179 -2.87 -19.71 15.85
N LEU A 180 -2.95 -19.38 14.56
CA LEU A 180 -4.21 -19.13 13.85
C LEU A 180 -4.81 -20.38 13.19
N GLY A 181 -4.08 -21.50 13.17
CA GLY A 181 -4.48 -22.71 12.44
C GLY A 181 -4.48 -22.52 10.91
N TRP A 182 -3.68 -21.58 10.40
CA TRP A 182 -3.61 -21.25 8.98
C TRP A 182 -2.56 -22.10 8.25
N GLN A 183 -2.76 -22.23 6.94
CA GLN A 183 -1.78 -22.85 6.03
C GLN A 183 -1.13 -21.78 5.16
N SER A 184 0.12 -22.04 4.77
CA SER A 184 0.85 -21.27 3.77
C SER A 184 0.20 -21.40 2.40
N LEU A 185 0.25 -20.32 1.61
CA LEU A 185 -0.18 -20.34 0.23
C LEU A 185 0.88 -20.99 -0.66
N THR A 186 0.43 -21.73 -1.67
CA THR A 186 1.26 -22.18 -2.79
C THR A 186 1.01 -21.26 -3.97
N LEU A 187 2.02 -20.48 -4.35
CA LEU A 187 1.88 -19.49 -5.43
C LEU A 187 1.79 -20.16 -6.81
N GLN A 188 0.85 -19.68 -7.62
CA GLN A 188 0.69 -20.03 -9.03
C GLN A 188 1.58 -19.17 -9.92
N SER A 189 1.62 -19.48 -11.21
CA SER A 189 2.39 -18.72 -12.20
C SER A 189 2.09 -17.22 -12.13
N LYS A 190 3.13 -16.38 -12.22
CA LYS A 190 3.09 -14.91 -12.15
C LYS A 190 2.74 -14.29 -10.79
N GLU A 191 2.25 -15.05 -9.81
CA GLU A 191 1.78 -14.46 -8.54
C GLU A 191 2.91 -13.78 -7.74
N GLY A 192 4.10 -14.38 -7.69
CA GLY A 192 5.25 -13.79 -7.01
C GLY A 192 5.59 -12.42 -7.60
N LEU A 193 5.63 -12.31 -8.93
CA LEU A 193 5.86 -11.03 -9.61
C LEU A 193 4.71 -10.04 -9.38
N ALA A 194 3.46 -10.49 -9.39
CA ALA A 194 2.30 -9.64 -9.11
C ALA A 194 2.33 -9.04 -7.69
N LEU A 195 2.88 -9.78 -6.72
CA LEU A 195 3.02 -9.34 -5.34
C LEU A 195 4.11 -8.27 -5.21
N ILE A 196 5.27 -8.46 -5.84
CA ILE A 196 6.43 -7.58 -5.62
C ILE A 196 6.55 -6.43 -6.62
N ASN A 197 5.91 -6.51 -7.78
CA ASN A 197 5.93 -5.45 -8.77
C ASN A 197 4.86 -4.39 -8.46
N GLY A 198 5.30 -3.17 -8.14
CA GLY A 198 4.42 -2.03 -7.84
C GLY A 198 5.10 -1.01 -6.94
N THR A 199 4.43 0.13 -6.71
CA THR A 199 5.00 1.30 -6.02
C THR A 199 4.41 1.53 -4.63
N GLN A 200 3.91 0.47 -3.97
CA GLN A 200 3.12 0.63 -2.75
C GLN A 200 3.94 1.07 -1.53
N PHE A 201 5.25 0.82 -1.48
CA PHE A 201 6.10 1.30 -0.38
C PHE A 201 6.27 2.81 -0.47
N MET A 202 6.69 3.34 -1.62
CA MET A 202 6.82 4.79 -1.80
C MET A 202 5.46 5.50 -1.74
N SER A 203 4.39 4.87 -2.26
CA SER A 203 3.04 5.44 -2.23
C SER A 203 2.46 5.48 -0.82
N ALA A 204 2.76 4.48 0.02
CA ALA A 204 2.35 4.49 1.42
C ALA A 204 3.03 5.63 2.19
N TYR A 205 4.34 5.81 2.02
CA TYR A 205 5.03 6.98 2.59
C TYR A 205 4.49 8.29 2.04
N GLY A 206 4.28 8.40 0.73
CA GLY A 206 3.71 9.60 0.11
C GLY A 206 2.35 9.96 0.67
N ALA A 207 1.44 8.99 0.75
CA ALA A 207 0.11 9.19 1.34
C ALA A 207 0.20 9.59 2.82
N PHE A 208 1.00 8.88 3.62
CA PHE A 208 1.18 9.20 5.03
C PHE A 208 1.73 10.62 5.24
N CYS A 209 2.79 10.99 4.50
CA CYS A 209 3.39 12.31 4.58
C CYS A 209 2.41 13.42 4.18
N LEU A 210 1.60 13.21 3.13
CA LEU A 210 0.60 14.19 2.71
C LEU A 210 -0.49 14.38 3.77
N LEU A 211 -1.01 13.29 4.35
CA LEU A 211 -1.99 13.36 5.43
C LEU A 211 -1.43 14.08 6.67
N LYS A 212 -0.16 13.83 7.02
CA LYS A 212 0.51 14.54 8.12
C LYS A 212 0.76 16.01 7.79
N ALA A 213 1.19 16.32 6.57
CA ALA A 213 1.46 17.69 6.13
C ALA A 213 0.20 18.55 6.15
N ASP A 214 -0.95 18.01 5.73
CA ASP A 214 -2.24 18.70 5.77
C ASP A 214 -2.60 19.11 7.22
N ARG A 215 -2.50 18.16 8.15
CA ARG A 215 -2.71 18.43 9.59
C ARG A 215 -1.72 19.44 10.15
N PHE A 216 -0.44 19.34 9.79
CA PHE A 216 0.57 20.29 10.23
C PHE A 216 0.35 21.69 9.66
N SER A 217 -0.16 21.81 8.42
CA SER A 217 -0.53 23.09 7.83
C SER A 217 -1.66 23.76 8.63
N ALA A 218 -2.71 23.01 8.97
CA ALA A 218 -3.81 23.53 9.78
C ALA A 218 -3.34 23.97 11.19
N TRP A 219 -2.42 23.22 11.80
CA TRP A 219 -1.83 23.58 13.09
C TRP A 219 -0.92 24.81 12.98
N ALA A 220 -0.19 24.96 11.88
CA ALA A 220 0.64 26.13 11.65
C ALA A 220 -0.19 27.42 11.59
N ASP A 221 -1.35 27.39 10.90
CA ASP A 221 -2.28 28.52 10.86
C ASP A 221 -2.78 28.88 12.27
N ALA A 222 -3.18 27.88 13.08
CA ALA A 222 -3.64 28.11 14.45
C ALA A 222 -2.55 28.69 15.37
N ILE A 223 -1.33 28.15 15.30
CA ILE A 223 -0.18 28.63 16.08
C ILE A 223 0.21 30.06 15.66
N ALA A 224 0.14 30.34 14.36
CA ALA A 224 0.35 31.68 13.83
C ALA A 224 -0.68 32.66 14.38
N SER A 225 -1.98 32.30 14.41
CA SER A 225 -3.03 33.11 15.01
C SER A 225 -2.76 33.43 16.48
N ILE A 226 -2.39 32.44 17.30
CA ILE A 226 -2.04 32.68 18.71
C ILE A 226 -0.90 33.70 18.83
N SER A 227 0.10 33.60 17.95
CA SER A 227 1.24 34.54 17.95
C SER A 227 0.81 35.94 17.51
N ILE A 228 -0.03 36.06 16.48
CA ILE A 228 -0.57 37.34 15.99
C ILE A 228 -1.32 38.07 17.11
N ASP A 229 -2.17 37.36 17.84
CA ASP A 229 -2.92 37.90 18.97
C ASP A 229 -1.99 38.32 20.12
N ALA A 230 -1.11 37.42 20.57
CA ALA A 230 -0.21 37.66 21.69
C ALA A 230 0.76 38.83 21.48
N PHE A 231 1.13 39.11 20.23
CA PHE A 231 2.02 40.22 19.85
C PHE A 231 1.29 41.49 19.41
N ASP A 232 -0.04 41.57 19.52
CA ASP A 232 -0.87 42.71 19.09
C ASP A 232 -0.59 43.10 17.62
N CYS A 233 -0.52 42.08 16.77
CA CYS A 233 -0.22 42.26 15.35
C CYS A 233 -1.43 42.81 14.60
N ARG A 234 -1.16 43.55 13.52
CA ARG A 234 -2.20 44.06 12.62
C ARG A 234 -2.83 42.93 11.81
N ILE A 235 -4.17 42.93 11.72
CA ILE A 235 -4.95 41.95 10.95
C ILE A 235 -5.08 42.34 9.47
N ASP A 236 -4.85 43.61 9.12
CA ASP A 236 -4.92 44.13 7.75
C ASP A 236 -4.23 43.24 6.69
N PRO A 237 -3.06 42.61 6.96
CA PRO A 237 -2.40 41.72 6.01
C PRO A 237 -3.17 40.46 5.63
N PHE A 238 -4.15 40.04 6.44
CA PHE A 238 -4.95 38.81 6.22
C PHE A 238 -6.32 39.11 5.59
N LEU A 239 -6.66 40.38 5.33
CA LEU A 239 -7.96 40.75 4.78
C LEU A 239 -8.16 40.19 3.36
N THR A 240 -9.31 39.55 3.13
CA THR A 240 -9.64 38.82 1.90
C THR A 240 -9.33 39.56 0.60
N LEU A 241 -9.62 40.87 0.53
CA LEU A 241 -9.40 41.68 -0.68
C LEU A 241 -7.93 41.72 -1.11
N SER A 242 -6.99 41.66 -0.16
CA SER A 242 -5.55 41.62 -0.44
C SER A 242 -5.10 40.28 -1.05
N HIS A 243 -5.85 39.19 -0.80
CA HIS A 243 -5.50 37.85 -1.25
C HIS A 243 -6.14 37.49 -2.60
N ILE A 244 -7.39 37.89 -2.85
CA ILE A 244 -8.11 37.53 -4.10
C ILE A 244 -7.54 38.19 -5.36
N ILE A 245 -6.72 39.24 -5.21
CA ILE A 245 -6.02 39.86 -6.35
C ILE A 245 -4.83 39.01 -6.85
N ARG A 246 -4.46 37.94 -6.13
CA ARG A 246 -3.39 37.00 -6.51
C ARG A 246 -3.99 35.62 -6.81
N PRO A 247 -3.43 34.87 -7.79
CA PRO A 247 -3.99 33.58 -8.21
C PRO A 247 -3.55 32.40 -7.33
N HIS A 248 -3.27 32.63 -6.04
CA HIS A 248 -2.69 31.63 -5.15
C HIS A 248 -3.72 31.11 -4.15
N GLN A 249 -4.29 29.94 -4.45
CA GLN A 249 -5.35 29.34 -3.64
C GLN A 249 -4.93 29.11 -2.18
N GLY A 250 -3.76 28.50 -1.95
CA GLY A 250 -3.27 28.29 -0.58
C GLY A 250 -3.04 29.60 0.21
N GLN A 251 -2.68 30.69 -0.47
CA GLN A 251 -2.55 32.01 0.18
C GLN A 251 -3.91 32.57 0.63
N ILE A 252 -4.98 32.28 -0.12
CA ILE A 252 -6.34 32.68 0.21
C ILE A 252 -6.85 31.84 1.39
N GLU A 253 -6.63 30.53 1.35
CA GLU A 253 -7.06 29.58 2.40
C GLU A 253 -6.38 29.87 3.74
N THR A 254 -5.06 30.02 3.79
CA THR A 254 -4.33 30.37 5.02
C THR A 254 -4.84 31.68 5.64
N ALA A 255 -5.08 32.71 4.83
CA ALA A 255 -5.58 33.99 5.33
C ALA A 255 -7.01 33.87 5.89
N ALA A 256 -7.87 33.09 5.23
CA ALA A 256 -9.21 32.80 5.74
C ALA A 256 -9.17 32.03 7.07
N ASN A 257 -8.31 31.02 7.18
CA ASN A 257 -8.13 30.23 8.40
C ASN A 257 -7.65 31.11 9.57
N ILE A 258 -6.63 31.95 9.34
CA ILE A 258 -6.08 32.85 10.38
C ILE A 258 -7.16 33.83 10.87
N ASN A 259 -7.90 34.46 9.95
CA ASN A 259 -9.00 35.36 10.33
C ASN A 259 -10.09 34.64 11.14
N SER A 260 -10.42 33.40 10.77
CA SER A 260 -11.41 32.60 11.50
C SER A 260 -10.97 32.29 12.93
N TRP A 261 -9.68 31.98 13.15
CA TRP A 261 -9.15 31.74 14.49
C TRP A 261 -9.12 33.00 15.37
N LEU A 262 -8.93 34.18 14.76
CA LEU A 262 -8.86 35.47 15.45
C LEU A 262 -10.22 36.15 15.61
N GLU A 263 -11.31 35.50 15.19
CA GLU A 263 -12.64 36.06 15.31
C GLU A 263 -13.01 36.23 16.79
N GLY A 264 -13.17 37.49 17.21
CA GLY A 264 -13.54 37.85 18.59
C GLY A 264 -12.38 37.90 19.59
N SER A 265 -11.13 37.78 19.11
CA SER A 265 -9.90 38.02 19.87
C SER A 265 -9.77 39.49 20.29
#